data_AF-A0A9D1AU98-F1
#
_entry.id   AF-A0A9D1AU98-F1
#
_cell.length_a   1.000
_cell.length_b   1.000
_cell.length_c   1.000
_cell.angle_alpha   90.00
_cell.angle_beta   90.00
_cell.angle_gamma   90.00
#
_symmetry.space_group_name_H-M   'P 1'
#
loop_
_entity.id
_entity.type
_entity.pdbx_description
1 polymer ?
#
loop_
_entity_poly.entity_id
_entity_poly.type
_entity_poly.pdbx_seq_one_letter_code
_entity_poly.pdbx_strand_id
1 'polypeptide(L)'
;MRSQTLGLLVVLAGCAGDDPKAPTDTTDTAAMGLQIAGTWIDAFGGTHTIDETSWTQDYGYGAPWVFHVAAYDNDQAWLVAENDVANGYNASLWSRFDWAWSGEVLYYCQSAFDAPDQQSARDAPPPDVSDLDVAGCGGFPWTTLSPSP
;
A
#
# COMPACT_ATOMS: atom_id res chain seq x y z
N MET A 1 18.01 -75.57 -24.46
CA MET A 1 17.23 -76.42 -23.54
C MET A 1 17.87 -76.37 -22.16
N ARG A 2 17.16 -75.75 -21.21
CA ARG A 2 17.20 -75.82 -19.74
C ARG A 2 16.45 -74.55 -19.30
N SER A 3 15.12 -74.56 -19.13
CA SER A 3 14.33 -75.39 -18.18
C SER A 3 15.01 -75.32 -16.81
N GLN A 4 14.45 -74.74 -15.75
CA GLN A 4 13.10 -74.92 -15.18
C GLN A 4 12.81 -73.66 -14.31
N THR A 5 11.62 -73.03 -14.26
CA THR A 5 10.29 -73.43 -13.74
C THR A 5 10.09 -73.13 -12.24
N LEU A 6 9.02 -72.36 -11.96
CA LEU A 6 8.16 -72.30 -10.75
C LEU A 6 8.79 -71.87 -9.40
N GLY A 7 8.16 -71.05 -8.56
CA GLY A 7 6.82 -70.48 -8.60
C GLY A 7 6.46 -69.82 -7.25
N LEU A 8 5.82 -68.66 -7.35
CA LEU A 8 4.79 -68.08 -6.47
C LEU A 8 5.00 -68.02 -4.95
N LEU A 9 5.14 -66.81 -4.41
CA LEU A 9 4.35 -66.38 -3.24
C LEU A 9 4.11 -64.86 -3.27
N VAL A 10 2.83 -64.49 -3.16
CA VAL A 10 2.33 -63.11 -3.02
C VAL A 10 2.44 -62.68 -1.57
N VAL A 11 3.01 -61.49 -1.31
CA VAL A 11 2.63 -60.62 -0.18
C VAL A 11 2.69 -59.17 -0.66
N LEU A 12 1.57 -58.46 -0.47
CA LEU A 12 1.42 -57.03 -0.69
C LEU A 12 2.18 -56.22 0.38
N ALA A 13 3.07 -55.33 -0.06
CA ALA A 13 3.40 -54.02 0.53
C ALA A 13 4.59 -53.41 -0.24
N GLY A 14 4.31 -52.60 -1.25
CA GLY A 14 5.29 -51.74 -1.92
C GLY A 14 4.70 -50.34 -2.04
N CYS A 15 5.42 -49.23 -2.00
CA CYS A 15 6.85 -48.98 -1.82
C CYS A 15 6.93 -47.65 -1.06
N ALA A 16 7.83 -47.52 -0.08
CA ALA A 16 8.25 -46.21 0.40
C ALA A 16 9.04 -45.56 -0.74
N GLY A 17 8.38 -44.73 -1.54
CA GLY A 17 9.03 -43.78 -2.43
C GLY A 17 9.41 -42.57 -1.60
N ASP A 18 10.70 -42.36 -1.41
CA ASP A 18 11.24 -41.05 -1.04
C ASP A 18 10.96 -40.11 -2.21
N ASP A 19 9.81 -39.42 -2.17
CA ASP A 19 9.55 -38.29 -3.06
C ASP A 19 10.41 -37.11 -2.58
N PRO A 20 11.39 -36.63 -3.37
CA PRO A 20 11.95 -35.33 -3.10
C PRO A 20 10.85 -34.32 -3.43
N LYS A 21 10.17 -33.81 -2.39
CA LYS A 21 9.29 -32.66 -2.52
C LYS A 21 10.07 -31.57 -3.24
N ALA A 22 9.73 -31.33 -4.51
CA ALA A 22 10.23 -30.20 -5.26
C ALA A 22 10.05 -28.95 -4.37
N PRO A 23 11.03 -28.03 -4.32
CA PRO A 23 10.79 -26.76 -3.67
C PRO A 23 9.65 -26.12 -4.46
N THR A 24 8.46 -26.09 -3.86
CA THR A 24 7.42 -25.20 -4.28
C THR A 24 8.00 -23.82 -4.06
N ASP A 25 8.54 -23.25 -5.13
CA ASP A 25 8.83 -21.83 -5.24
C ASP A 25 7.47 -21.13 -5.27
N THR A 26 6.81 -21.14 -4.11
CA THR A 26 5.75 -20.21 -3.82
C THR A 26 6.49 -18.89 -3.70
N THR A 27 6.62 -18.18 -4.83
CA THR A 27 6.65 -16.73 -4.79
C THR A 27 5.35 -16.34 -4.11
N ASP A 28 5.43 -16.29 -2.78
CA ASP A 28 4.48 -15.58 -1.96
C ASP A 28 4.64 -14.14 -2.42
N THR A 29 3.80 -13.74 -3.39
CA THR A 29 3.42 -12.34 -3.52
C THR A 29 2.69 -12.00 -2.22
N ALA A 30 3.45 -11.89 -1.14
CA ALA A 30 3.06 -11.14 0.02
C ALA A 30 2.56 -9.82 -0.55
N ALA A 31 1.31 -9.47 -0.21
CA ALA A 31 0.76 -8.17 -0.54
C ALA A 31 1.86 -7.14 -0.24
N MET A 32 2.43 -6.54 -1.30
CA MET A 32 3.44 -5.51 -1.12
C MET A 32 2.72 -4.43 -0.34
N GLY A 33 3.13 -4.21 0.91
CA GLY A 33 2.51 -3.22 1.79
C GLY A 33 2.47 -1.85 1.13
N LEU A 34 1.82 -0.89 1.77
CA LEU A 34 1.75 0.46 1.23
C LEU A 34 3.17 1.00 1.02
N GLN A 35 3.51 1.38 -0.22
CA GLN A 35 4.89 1.69 -0.62
C GLN A 35 5.51 2.84 0.20
N ILE A 36 4.65 3.78 0.64
CA ILE A 36 5.05 4.97 1.39
C ILE A 36 4.83 4.80 2.91
N ALA A 37 4.55 3.59 3.38
CA ALA A 37 4.43 3.32 4.81
C ALA A 37 5.73 3.70 5.54
N GLY A 38 5.59 4.37 6.69
CA GLY A 38 6.72 4.89 7.46
C GLY A 38 6.36 6.18 8.19
N THR A 39 7.39 6.79 8.78
CA THR A 39 7.28 8.09 9.44
C THR A 39 8.04 9.13 8.63
N TRP A 40 7.38 10.24 8.36
CA TRP A 40 7.88 11.32 7.51
C TRP A 40 7.71 12.67 8.18
N ILE A 41 8.47 13.66 7.71
CA ILE A 41 8.31 15.07 8.04
C ILE A 41 8.05 15.83 6.74
N ASP A 42 6.99 16.65 6.72
CA ASP A 42 6.64 17.47 5.57
C ASP A 42 7.45 18.79 5.51
N ALA A 43 7.25 19.55 4.44
CA ALA A 43 7.89 20.86 4.25
C ALA A 43 7.51 21.93 5.30
N PHE A 44 6.47 21.69 6.10
CA PHE A 44 5.94 22.59 7.12
C PHE A 44 6.36 22.17 8.55
N GLY A 45 7.06 21.04 8.68
CA GLY A 45 7.47 20.47 9.96
C GLY A 45 6.42 19.56 10.61
N GLY A 46 5.34 19.23 9.92
CA GLY A 46 4.35 18.24 10.34
C GLY A 46 4.91 16.82 10.26
N THR A 47 4.62 16.00 11.27
CA THR A 47 4.98 14.58 11.29
C THR A 47 3.85 13.75 10.69
N HIS A 48 4.19 12.87 9.75
CA HIS A 48 3.26 11.97 9.08
C HIS A 48 3.60 10.55 9.50
N THR A 49 2.63 9.79 10.03
CA THR A 49 2.76 8.34 10.23
C THR A 49 1.80 7.65 9.28
N ILE A 50 2.34 6.84 8.38
CA ILE A 50 1.60 6.22 7.29
C ILE A 50 1.76 4.70 7.40
N ASP A 51 0.66 3.97 7.37
CA ASP A 51 0.62 2.52 7.28
C ASP A 51 -0.59 2.07 6.44
N GLU A 52 -0.81 0.76 6.30
CA GLU A 52 -1.89 0.21 5.47
C GLU A 52 -3.30 0.51 6.00
N THR A 53 -3.42 1.02 7.23
CA THR A 53 -4.68 1.26 7.93
C THR A 53 -4.94 2.73 8.20
N SER A 54 -3.90 3.56 8.27
CA SER A 54 -4.06 4.99 8.59
C SER A 54 -2.95 5.86 7.99
N TRP A 55 -3.30 7.11 7.76
CA TRP A 55 -2.37 8.21 7.62
C TRP A 55 -2.69 9.23 8.72
N THR A 56 -1.77 9.41 9.65
CA THR A 56 -1.86 10.41 10.72
C THR A 56 -0.94 11.59 10.44
N GLN A 57 -1.44 12.82 10.51
CA GLN A 57 -0.65 14.05 10.38
C GLN A 57 -0.71 14.85 11.69
N ASP A 58 0.44 15.05 12.34
CA ASP A 58 0.58 15.81 13.57
C ASP A 58 1.48 17.03 13.35
N TYR A 59 0.92 18.22 13.55
CA TYR A 59 1.64 19.49 13.39
C TYR A 59 2.11 20.09 14.73
N GLY A 60 1.94 19.37 15.85
CA GLY A 60 2.35 19.80 17.19
C GLY A 60 1.45 20.86 17.82
N TYR A 61 0.33 21.20 17.18
CA TYR A 61 -0.70 22.08 17.71
C TYR A 61 -2.10 21.48 17.43
N GLY A 62 -2.90 21.34 18.47
CA GLY A 62 -4.22 20.70 18.37
C GLY A 62 -4.15 19.18 18.37
N ALA A 63 -5.25 18.55 17.95
CA ALA A 63 -5.30 17.10 17.75
C ALA A 63 -4.74 16.75 16.37
N PRO A 64 -4.10 15.57 16.22
CA PRO A 64 -3.62 15.12 14.92
C PRO A 64 -4.80 14.85 13.98
N TRP A 65 -4.55 14.99 12.69
CA TRP A 65 -5.48 14.61 11.63
C TRP A 65 -5.31 13.14 11.33
N VAL A 66 -6.38 12.36 11.42
CA VAL A 66 -6.35 10.92 11.16
C VAL A 66 -7.20 10.62 9.93
N PHE A 67 -6.65 9.84 9.00
CA PHE A 67 -7.30 9.36 7.79
C PHE A 67 -7.24 7.84 7.78
N HIS A 68 -8.38 7.17 7.85
CA HIS A 68 -8.49 5.70 7.89
C HIS A 68 -8.39 5.13 6.48
N VAL A 69 -7.26 4.52 6.14
CA VAL A 69 -6.97 3.97 4.80
C VAL A 69 -7.94 2.83 4.49
N ALA A 70 -8.64 2.94 3.38
CA ALA A 70 -9.60 1.93 2.93
C ALA A 70 -9.15 1.17 1.68
N ALA A 71 -8.36 1.81 0.81
CA ALA A 71 -7.75 1.17 -0.35
C ALA A 71 -6.55 1.97 -0.84
N TYR A 72 -5.60 1.29 -1.49
CA TYR A 72 -4.46 1.90 -2.15
C TYR A 72 -4.05 1.09 -3.38
N ASP A 73 -3.31 1.73 -4.29
CA ASP A 73 -2.69 1.12 -5.45
C ASP A 73 -1.28 1.69 -5.60
N ASN A 74 -0.28 0.83 -5.38
CA ASN A 74 1.12 1.23 -5.44
C ASN A 74 1.60 1.53 -6.87
N ASP A 75 1.03 0.87 -7.88
CA ASP A 75 1.43 1.06 -9.28
C ASP A 75 0.89 2.39 -9.82
N GLN A 76 -0.28 2.80 -9.35
CA GLN A 76 -0.91 4.08 -9.69
C GLN A 76 -0.63 5.20 -8.68
N ALA A 77 0.12 4.89 -7.62
CA ALA A 77 0.55 5.82 -6.59
C ALA A 77 -0.58 6.64 -5.93
N TRP A 78 -1.65 5.98 -5.49
CA TRP A 78 -2.74 6.62 -4.74
C TRP A 78 -3.27 5.76 -3.60
N LEU A 79 -3.90 6.41 -2.63
CA LEU A 79 -4.72 5.81 -1.59
C LEU A 79 -5.99 6.63 -1.35
N VAL A 80 -7.03 5.98 -0.88
CA VAL A 80 -8.28 6.60 -0.41
C VAL A 80 -8.49 6.26 1.05
N ALA A 81 -8.94 7.25 1.81
CA ALA A 81 -9.13 7.14 3.24
C ALA A 81 -10.38 7.90 3.71
N GLU A 82 -11.04 7.38 4.74
CA GLU A 82 -12.11 8.10 5.44
C GLU A 82 -11.48 9.07 6.46
N ASN A 83 -11.92 10.31 6.45
CA ASN A 83 -11.48 11.32 7.40
C ASN A 83 -12.09 11.00 8.78
N ASP A 84 -11.26 10.89 9.81
CA ASP A 84 -11.72 10.58 11.16
C ASP A 84 -12.82 11.55 11.63
N VAL A 85 -13.79 11.02 12.37
CA VAL A 85 -14.92 11.79 12.91
C VAL A 85 -14.50 12.94 13.83
N ALA A 86 -13.30 12.86 14.42
CA ALA A 86 -12.72 13.86 15.29
C ALA A 86 -11.90 14.92 14.54
N ASN A 87 -11.66 14.76 13.23
CA ASN A 87 -10.97 15.77 12.43
C ASN A 87 -11.77 17.10 12.44
N GLY A 88 -11.06 18.23 12.55
CA GLY A 88 -11.70 19.55 12.65
C GLY A 88 -12.42 20.02 11.38
N TYR A 89 -12.11 19.40 10.23
CA TYR A 89 -12.70 19.67 8.92
C TYR A 89 -12.97 18.35 8.20
N ASN A 90 -14.01 18.34 7.37
CA ASN A 90 -14.40 17.23 6.50
C ASN A 90 -14.53 15.87 7.22
N ALA A 91 -14.88 15.89 8.51
CA ALA A 91 -15.07 14.69 9.31
C ALA A 91 -16.10 13.75 8.65
N SER A 92 -15.83 12.44 8.64
CA SER A 92 -16.66 11.40 7.99
C SER A 92 -16.83 11.54 6.47
N LEU A 93 -16.07 12.45 5.83
CA LEU A 93 -15.94 12.50 4.37
C LEU A 93 -14.70 11.72 3.93
N TRP A 94 -14.48 11.65 2.63
CA TRP A 94 -13.44 10.83 2.04
C TRP A 94 -12.37 11.68 1.37
N SER A 95 -11.12 11.31 1.62
CA SER A 95 -9.96 11.90 0.98
C SER A 95 -9.29 10.92 0.03
N ARG A 96 -8.65 11.47 -1.00
CA ARG A 96 -7.69 10.76 -1.83
C ARG A 96 -6.34 11.44 -1.68
N PHE A 97 -5.31 10.62 -1.50
CA PHE A 97 -3.93 11.05 -1.49
C PHE A 97 -3.20 10.36 -2.64
N ASP A 98 -2.45 11.13 -3.41
CA ASP A 98 -1.61 10.66 -4.50
C ASP A 98 -0.16 10.98 -4.15
N TRP A 99 0.79 10.15 -4.60
CA TRP A 99 2.20 10.39 -4.40
C TRP A 99 3.00 10.27 -5.69
N ALA A 100 4.19 10.87 -5.67
CA ALA A 100 5.17 10.76 -6.74
C ALA A 100 6.59 10.77 -6.14
N TRP A 101 7.53 10.12 -6.83
CA TRP A 101 8.94 10.12 -6.48
C TRP A 101 9.72 10.96 -7.50
N SER A 102 10.53 11.89 -7.02
CA SER A 102 11.55 12.57 -7.82
C SER A 102 12.91 12.29 -7.22
N GLY A 103 13.60 11.29 -7.78
CA GLY A 103 14.78 10.71 -7.14
C GLY A 103 14.42 10.04 -5.82
N GLU A 104 15.04 10.49 -4.73
CA GLU A 104 14.79 10.00 -3.36
C GLU A 104 13.75 10.84 -2.60
N VAL A 105 13.22 11.90 -3.22
CA VAL A 105 12.25 12.79 -2.59
C VAL A 105 10.84 12.28 -2.88
N LEU A 106 10.09 12.01 -1.80
CA LEU A 106 8.67 11.70 -1.86
C LEU A 106 7.87 13.00 -1.91
N TYR A 107 6.91 13.06 -2.82
CA TYR A 107 5.92 14.12 -2.93
C TYR A 107 4.54 13.52 -2.71
N TYR A 108 3.65 14.27 -2.07
CA TYR A 108 2.24 13.90 -1.99
C TYR A 108 1.31 15.07 -2.30
N CYS A 109 0.11 14.73 -2.74
CA CYS A 109 -1.00 15.62 -2.98
C CYS A 109 -2.26 15.02 -2.36
N GLN A 110 -3.03 15.80 -1.59
CA GLN A 110 -4.40 15.43 -1.21
C GLN A 110 -5.34 15.90 -2.33
N SER A 111 -5.54 15.05 -3.34
CA SER A 111 -6.28 15.37 -4.56
C SER A 111 -7.79 15.49 -4.34
N ALA A 112 -8.32 14.87 -3.28
CA ALA A 112 -9.67 15.09 -2.76
C ALA A 112 -9.65 15.15 -1.23
N PHE A 113 -10.47 16.01 -0.64
CA PHE A 113 -10.51 16.24 0.81
C PHE A 113 -11.91 16.12 1.43
N ASP A 114 -12.97 16.14 0.63
CA ASP A 114 -14.38 16.21 1.06
C ASP A 114 -15.33 15.35 0.19
N ALA A 115 -14.83 14.27 -0.41
CA ALA A 115 -15.68 13.42 -1.24
C ALA A 115 -16.79 12.76 -0.38
N PRO A 116 -18.01 12.60 -0.91
CA PRO A 116 -19.15 12.09 -0.13
C PRO A 116 -19.04 10.59 0.20
N ASP A 117 -18.23 9.84 -0.55
CA ASP A 117 -18.02 8.41 -0.38
C ASP A 117 -16.66 7.97 -0.95
N GLN A 118 -16.25 6.74 -0.63
CA GLN A 118 -14.97 6.15 -1.05
C GLN A 118 -14.80 6.14 -2.58
N GLN A 119 -15.87 5.82 -3.31
CA GLN A 119 -15.81 5.71 -4.77
C GLN A 119 -15.60 7.09 -5.40
N SER A 120 -16.28 8.11 -4.90
CA SER A 120 -16.12 9.50 -5.33
C SER A 120 -14.72 10.03 -5.05
N ALA A 121 -14.12 9.69 -3.90
CA ALA A 121 -12.72 10.03 -3.62
C ALA A 121 -11.76 9.32 -4.59
N ARG A 122 -12.00 8.03 -4.85
CA ARG A 122 -11.20 7.25 -5.81
C ARG A 122 -11.28 7.82 -7.22
N ASP A 123 -12.46 8.24 -7.66
CA ASP A 123 -12.69 8.77 -9.00
C ASP A 123 -12.31 10.25 -9.15
N ALA A 124 -11.80 10.89 -8.09
CA ALA A 124 -11.28 12.25 -8.16
C ALA A 124 -10.21 12.37 -9.26
N PRO A 125 -10.16 13.50 -10.00
CA PRO A 125 -9.15 13.70 -11.02
C PRO A 125 -7.74 13.53 -10.44
N PRO A 126 -6.87 12.71 -11.06
CA PRO A 126 -5.50 12.56 -10.58
C PRO A 126 -4.75 13.89 -10.71
N PRO A 127 -3.85 14.21 -9.78
CA PRO A 127 -3.01 15.39 -9.88
C PRO A 127 -1.97 15.26 -11.01
N ASP A 128 -1.44 16.39 -11.46
CA ASP A 128 -0.43 16.44 -12.51
C ASP A 128 0.97 16.20 -11.92
N VAL A 129 1.51 15.00 -12.15
CA VAL A 129 2.83 14.58 -11.71
C VAL A 129 3.98 15.22 -12.51
N SER A 130 3.68 15.87 -13.64
CA SER A 130 4.69 16.58 -14.44
C SER A 130 4.99 17.99 -13.91
N ASP A 131 4.16 18.49 -12.99
CA ASP A 131 4.30 19.81 -12.34
C ASP A 131 4.24 19.70 -10.81
N LEU A 132 5.31 19.18 -10.22
CA LEU A 132 5.41 18.99 -8.77
C LEU A 132 5.57 20.32 -8.00
N ASP A 133 6.17 21.34 -8.62
CA ASP A 133 6.66 22.52 -7.90
C ASP A 133 5.75 23.76 -8.05
N VAL A 134 4.73 23.73 -8.93
CA VAL A 134 3.91 24.92 -9.21
C VAL A 134 2.42 24.68 -8.98
N ALA A 135 1.77 23.83 -9.78
CA ALA A 135 0.31 23.74 -9.80
C ALA A 135 -0.25 22.31 -9.90
N GLY A 136 0.59 21.27 -9.91
CA GLY A 136 0.12 19.91 -10.20
C GLY A 136 -0.83 19.32 -9.16
N CYS A 137 -0.85 19.83 -7.93
CA CYS A 137 -1.79 19.44 -6.89
C CYS A 137 -3.01 20.37 -6.87
N GLY A 138 -3.85 20.31 -7.92
CA GLY A 138 -5.11 21.08 -7.97
C GLY A 138 -4.92 22.61 -8.04
N GLY A 139 -3.83 23.08 -8.64
CA GLY A 139 -3.48 24.50 -8.71
C GLY A 139 -2.41 24.93 -7.69
N PHE A 140 -1.92 23.99 -6.87
CA PHE A 140 -0.87 24.20 -5.87
C PHE A 140 0.33 23.27 -6.12
N PRO A 141 1.51 23.60 -5.57
CA PRO A 141 2.63 22.65 -5.56
C PRO A 141 2.29 21.41 -4.75
N TRP A 142 2.92 20.29 -5.10
CA TRP A 142 2.92 19.10 -4.28
C TRP A 142 3.75 19.33 -3.01
N THR A 143 3.45 18.61 -1.93
CA THR A 143 4.18 18.73 -0.66
C THR A 143 5.21 17.61 -0.56
N THR A 144 6.43 17.95 -0.16
CA THR A 144 7.50 16.95 0.04
C THR A 144 7.35 16.24 1.39
N LEU A 145 7.78 14.99 1.43
CA LEU A 145 7.93 14.17 2.64
C LEU A 145 9.37 13.67 2.69
N SER A 146 10.06 13.98 3.79
CA SER A 146 11.39 13.46 4.10
C SER A 146 11.30 12.41 5.20
N PRO A 147 12.09 11.33 5.19
CA PRO A 147 12.07 10.36 6.27
C PRO A 147 12.30 11.04 7.63
N SER A 148 11.47 10.71 8.61
CA SER A 148 11.70 11.15 9.99
C SER A 148 12.88 10.37 10.57
N PRO A 149 13.85 11.03 11.24
CA PRO A 149 15.03 10.39 11.80
C PRO A 149 14.74 9.45 12.98
#